data_AF-A0A6F8YGW9-F1
#
_entry.id   AF-A0A6F8YGW9-F1
#
_cell.length_a   1.000
_cell.length_b   1.000
_cell.length_c   1.000
_cell.angle_alpha   90.00
_cell.angle_beta   90.00
_cell.angle_gamma   90.00
#
_symmetry.space_group_name_H-M   'P 1'
#
loop_
_entity.id
_entity.type
_entity.pdbx_description
1 polymer ?
#
loop_
_entity_poly.entity_id
_entity_poly.type
_entity_poly.pdbx_seq_one_letter_code
_entity_poly.pdbx_strand_id
1 'polypeptide(L)'
;MAGAGLHVTFEGVVYPAEELAHGAAYEIFSVEPADGFERNPRPGAAYPWHRFVHVTEVTAVQGMRAETPDGLEAPLMVPLNRARGWRDIHTLSQSPSYAHDPTVSGIRRTATIRRGTRMVKVLSARQLAGYLRGWLPHGFCYREHDIAHLRTPANLALLRTDSESAREDPDVVFAIRWRAIDPYDFEIPLGDNHRGLVGMPSHDRMGAPVLGTGFTPSGRFVIPEFVTTDLADLPLPANATLLAYTPDGTEVVLYTYQPEQRGWLRMVGPQWRHLLHGVPDIAAEQEYVPSDEKTKSTRLVGRYRGQEYEAVADPPGEFRVLAMTRAARYPVEALARRAAYARWRGADCLVLRQESGWTRLRLCRPNPDNVAALGAQCYERGIYEAWAPAAEITDHRTVNIEYALT
;
A
#
# COMPACT_ATOMS: atom_id res chain seq x y z
N MET A 1 -40.12 8.90 -10.79
CA MET A 1 -39.85 7.51 -10.35
C MET A 1 -38.34 7.38 -10.20
N ALA A 2 -37.86 7.37 -8.96
CA ALA A 2 -36.44 7.29 -8.64
C ALA A 2 -35.95 5.86 -8.94
N GLY A 3 -35.02 5.71 -9.87
CA GLY A 3 -34.39 4.43 -10.18
C GLY A 3 -33.73 3.84 -8.94
N ALA A 4 -33.78 2.52 -8.81
CA ALA A 4 -33.26 1.73 -7.69
C ALA A 4 -31.77 2.03 -7.43
N GLY A 5 -31.50 3.05 -6.61
CA GLY A 5 -30.17 3.36 -6.09
C GLY A 5 -29.77 2.41 -4.98
N LEU A 6 -28.47 2.22 -4.79
CA LEU A 6 -27.92 1.49 -3.66
C LEU A 6 -28.25 2.24 -2.36
N HIS A 7 -28.66 1.50 -1.33
CA HIS A 7 -28.89 2.02 0.01
C HIS A 7 -28.16 1.15 1.02
N VAL A 8 -27.68 1.76 2.10
CA VAL A 8 -27.03 1.05 3.20
C VAL A 8 -27.59 1.47 4.54
N THR A 9 -27.64 0.53 5.49
CA THR A 9 -28.01 0.83 6.88
C THR A 9 -26.76 1.11 7.69
N PHE A 10 -26.64 2.34 8.19
CA PHE A 10 -25.56 2.81 9.04
C PHE A 10 -26.18 3.36 10.33
N GLU A 11 -25.69 2.89 11.49
CA GLU A 11 -26.22 3.27 12.81
C GLU A 11 -27.76 3.14 12.94
N GLY A 12 -28.34 2.15 12.26
CA GLY A 12 -29.79 1.88 12.28
C GLY A 12 -30.62 2.75 11.34
N VAL A 13 -30.01 3.68 10.60
CA VAL A 13 -30.66 4.54 9.62
C VAL A 13 -30.29 4.12 8.21
N VAL A 14 -31.25 4.13 7.29
CA VAL A 14 -31.03 3.80 5.87
C VAL A 14 -30.67 5.06 5.10
N TYR A 15 -29.52 5.05 4.45
CA TYR A 15 -29.04 6.14 3.61
C TYR A 15 -28.90 5.70 2.14
N PRO A 16 -29.20 6.58 1.17
CA PRO A 16 -28.73 6.40 -0.20
C PRO A 16 -27.21 6.38 -0.22
N ALA A 17 -26.62 5.56 -1.09
CA ALA A 17 -25.19 5.30 -1.07
C ALA A 17 -24.57 5.05 -2.46
N GLU A 18 -23.26 5.27 -2.55
CA GLU A 18 -22.39 4.82 -3.64
C GLU A 18 -21.40 3.77 -3.11
N GLU A 19 -21.19 2.70 -3.88
CA GLU A 19 -20.26 1.63 -3.52
C GLU A 19 -18.81 2.05 -3.83
N LEU A 20 -17.90 1.81 -2.89
CA LEU A 20 -16.48 2.09 -3.04
C LEU A 20 -15.67 0.79 -2.92
N ALA A 21 -14.62 0.67 -3.75
CA ALA A 21 -13.67 -0.43 -3.73
C ALA A 21 -14.35 -1.82 -3.65
N HIS A 22 -15.33 -2.06 -4.53
CA HIS A 22 -16.10 -3.31 -4.60
C HIS A 22 -16.82 -3.70 -3.29
N GLY A 23 -17.31 -2.70 -2.56
CA GLY A 23 -18.08 -2.88 -1.33
C GLY A 23 -17.24 -3.01 -0.07
N ALA A 24 -15.97 -2.61 -0.12
CA ALA A 24 -15.16 -2.43 1.09
C ALA A 24 -15.56 -1.17 1.89
N ALA A 25 -16.14 -0.18 1.21
CA ALA A 25 -16.69 1.01 1.84
C ALA A 25 -17.87 1.55 1.03
N TYR A 26 -18.56 2.51 1.63
CA TYR A 26 -19.67 3.22 1.00
C TYR A 26 -19.54 4.72 1.26
N GLU A 27 -19.89 5.51 0.26
CA GLU A 27 -20.23 6.92 0.48
C GLU A 27 -21.73 6.99 0.71
N ILE A 28 -22.16 7.48 1.87
CA ILE A 28 -23.57 7.64 2.24
C ILE A 28 -23.98 9.09 2.19
N PHE A 29 -25.23 9.35 1.83
CA PHE A 29 -25.73 10.70 1.57
C PHE A 29 -26.94 11.06 2.43
N SER A 30 -27.04 12.33 2.80
CA SER A 30 -28.16 12.84 3.60
C SER A 30 -28.63 14.21 3.11
N VAL A 31 -29.93 14.45 3.26
CA VAL A 31 -30.54 15.78 3.04
C VAL A 31 -30.34 16.71 4.23
N GLU A 32 -30.19 16.15 5.43
CA GLU A 32 -30.02 16.87 6.69
C GLU A 32 -28.61 16.64 7.26
N PRO A 33 -28.05 17.61 8.02
CA PRO A 33 -26.82 17.38 8.75
C PRO A 33 -26.99 16.27 9.78
N ALA A 34 -26.02 15.37 9.87
CA ALA A 34 -25.98 14.28 10.83
C ALA A 34 -24.55 14.15 11.40
N ASP A 35 -24.40 13.41 12.49
CA ASP A 35 -23.10 13.29 13.15
C ASP A 35 -22.06 12.61 12.23
N GLY A 36 -20.88 13.23 12.15
CA GLY A 36 -19.80 12.82 11.26
C GLY A 36 -20.08 12.97 9.76
N PHE A 37 -21.19 13.58 9.33
CA PHE A 37 -21.41 13.97 7.94
C PHE A 37 -20.77 15.33 7.65
N GLU A 38 -20.17 15.43 6.48
CA GLU A 38 -19.56 16.65 5.96
C GLU A 38 -20.42 17.22 4.83
N ARG A 39 -20.23 18.51 4.53
CA ARG A 39 -20.90 19.12 3.37
C ARG A 39 -20.34 18.50 2.10
N ASN A 40 -21.22 18.03 1.22
CA ASN A 40 -20.83 17.53 -0.10
C ASN A 40 -20.28 18.70 -0.92
N PRO A 41 -18.98 18.72 -1.25
CA PRO A 41 -18.37 19.84 -1.96
C PRO A 41 -18.66 19.82 -3.46
N ARG A 42 -19.28 18.75 -3.98
CA ARG A 42 -19.59 18.61 -5.41
C ARG A 42 -20.66 19.65 -5.83
N PRO A 43 -20.37 20.49 -6.85
CA PRO A 43 -21.33 21.50 -7.32
C PRO A 43 -22.65 20.85 -7.79
N GLY A 44 -23.78 21.33 -7.29
CA GLY A 44 -25.10 20.84 -7.68
C GLY A 44 -25.45 19.44 -7.15
N ALA A 45 -24.74 18.95 -6.13
CA ALA A 45 -25.04 17.65 -5.51
C ALA A 45 -26.52 17.58 -5.04
N ALA A 46 -27.20 16.49 -5.40
CA ALA A 46 -28.58 16.24 -5.00
C ALA A 46 -28.73 16.11 -3.47
N TYR A 47 -27.68 15.63 -2.80
CA TYR A 47 -27.59 15.53 -1.35
C TYR A 47 -26.50 16.47 -0.83
N PRO A 48 -26.84 17.45 0.03
CA PRO A 48 -25.90 18.43 0.54
C PRO A 48 -24.92 17.88 1.58
N TRP A 49 -25.16 16.68 2.12
CA TRP A 49 -24.31 16.05 3.12
C TRP A 49 -23.89 14.65 2.69
N HIS A 50 -22.65 14.28 3.01
CA HIS A 50 -22.12 12.95 2.74
C HIS A 50 -21.19 12.47 3.86
N ARG A 51 -20.94 11.16 3.91
CA ARG A 51 -19.97 10.53 4.80
C ARG A 51 -19.41 9.27 4.15
N PHE A 52 -18.13 9.00 4.33
CA PHE A 52 -17.53 7.72 3.97
C PHE A 52 -17.58 6.77 5.18
N VAL A 53 -18.05 5.55 4.98
CA VAL A 53 -18.17 4.52 6.02
C VAL A 53 -17.56 3.21 5.55
N HIS A 54 -16.86 2.51 6.45
CA HIS A 54 -16.30 1.20 6.15
C HIS A 54 -17.41 0.13 6.16
N VAL A 55 -17.26 -0.93 5.38
CA VAL A 55 -18.26 -2.01 5.31
C VAL A 55 -18.58 -2.64 6.67
N THR A 56 -17.62 -2.65 7.61
CA THR A 56 -17.83 -3.19 8.97
C THR A 56 -18.76 -2.32 9.83
N GLU A 57 -19.03 -1.09 9.41
CA GLU A 57 -19.98 -0.17 10.07
C GLU A 57 -21.39 -0.28 9.47
N VAL A 58 -21.54 -0.99 8.35
CA VAL A 58 -22.81 -1.17 7.63
C VAL A 58 -23.47 -2.48 8.04
N THR A 59 -24.73 -2.42 8.47
CA THR A 59 -25.46 -3.60 8.95
C THR A 59 -26.34 -4.26 7.88
N ALA A 60 -26.69 -3.52 6.83
CA ALA A 60 -27.44 -4.05 5.69
C ALA A 60 -27.17 -3.23 4.43
N VAL A 61 -27.19 -3.90 3.27
CA VAL A 61 -27.04 -3.30 1.95
C VAL A 61 -28.25 -3.70 1.11
N GLN A 62 -28.88 -2.73 0.45
CA GLN A 62 -30.09 -2.91 -0.35
C GLN A 62 -29.88 -2.31 -1.74
N GLY A 63 -30.39 -2.97 -2.78
CA GLY A 63 -30.25 -2.53 -4.17
C GLY A 63 -29.24 -3.35 -4.97
N MET A 64 -29.09 -3.00 -6.26
CA MET A 64 -28.19 -3.68 -7.17
C MET A 64 -26.74 -3.27 -6.88
N ARG A 65 -25.90 -4.26 -6.60
CA ARG A 65 -24.45 -4.06 -6.44
C ARG A 65 -23.75 -4.27 -7.78
N ALA A 66 -22.58 -3.65 -7.94
CA ALA A 66 -21.72 -3.99 -9.06
C ALA A 66 -21.30 -5.47 -8.94
N GLU A 67 -21.29 -6.19 -10.06
CA GLU A 67 -20.72 -7.54 -10.10
C GLU A 67 -19.30 -7.48 -9.57
N THR A 68 -19.02 -8.32 -8.57
CA THR A 68 -17.71 -8.37 -7.93
C THR A 68 -16.88 -9.41 -8.67
N PRO A 69 -15.78 -9.04 -9.35
CA PRO A 69 -14.85 -10.04 -9.87
C PRO A 69 -14.31 -10.87 -8.69
N ASP A 70 -14.10 -12.16 -8.92
CA ASP A 70 -13.77 -13.17 -7.90
C ASP A 70 -12.87 -12.69 -6.74
N GLY A 71 -13.27 -13.10 -5.52
CA GLY A 71 -12.45 -13.03 -4.32
C GLY A 71 -12.57 -11.73 -3.53
N LEU A 72 -13.71 -11.50 -2.86
CA LEU A 72 -13.81 -10.46 -1.83
C LEU A 72 -12.72 -10.68 -0.78
N GLU A 73 -11.94 -9.63 -0.53
CA GLU A 73 -11.12 -9.56 0.68
C GLU A 73 -12.06 -9.61 1.89
N ALA A 74 -11.76 -10.49 2.84
CA ALA A 74 -12.55 -10.59 4.05
C ALA A 74 -12.37 -9.30 4.87
N PRO A 75 -13.47 -8.70 5.35
CA PRO A 75 -13.40 -7.53 6.20
C PRO A 75 -12.69 -7.86 7.51
N LEU A 76 -12.21 -6.82 8.18
CA LEU A 76 -11.69 -6.93 9.53
C LEU A 76 -12.80 -7.42 10.47
N MET A 77 -12.61 -8.58 11.10
CA MET A 77 -13.59 -9.13 12.03
C MET A 77 -13.27 -8.66 13.45
N VAL A 78 -14.24 -8.00 14.08
CA VAL A 78 -14.09 -7.45 15.43
C VAL A 78 -15.09 -8.11 16.38
N PRO A 79 -14.65 -8.72 17.50
CA PRO A 79 -15.51 -9.44 18.43
C PRO A 79 -16.25 -8.47 19.37
N LEU A 80 -17.19 -7.70 18.81
CA LEU A 80 -18.03 -6.77 19.57
C LEU A 80 -19.07 -7.53 20.39
N ASN A 81 -19.30 -7.06 21.62
CA ASN A 81 -20.35 -7.58 22.50
C ASN A 81 -20.80 -6.50 23.49
N ARG A 82 -21.79 -6.79 24.34
CA ARG A 82 -22.32 -5.80 25.30
C ARG A 82 -21.26 -5.22 26.27
N ALA A 83 -20.18 -5.95 26.54
CA ALA A 83 -19.11 -5.54 27.42
C ALA A 83 -17.89 -4.95 26.68
N ARG A 84 -17.85 -5.02 25.34
CA ARG A 84 -16.74 -4.51 24.53
C ARG A 84 -17.27 -3.80 23.29
N GLY A 85 -17.13 -2.48 23.29
CA GLY A 85 -17.47 -1.62 22.17
C GLY A 85 -16.26 -1.27 21.30
N TRP A 86 -16.52 -0.55 20.21
CA TRP A 86 -15.49 -0.05 19.30
C TRP A 86 -14.43 0.82 19.99
N ARG A 87 -14.84 1.64 20.97
CA ARG A 87 -13.92 2.47 21.75
C ARG A 87 -12.88 1.65 22.50
N ASP A 88 -13.28 0.51 23.07
CA ASP A 88 -12.38 -0.38 23.80
C ASP A 88 -11.39 -1.02 22.83
N ILE A 89 -11.88 -1.55 21.71
CA ILE A 89 -11.05 -2.15 20.67
C ILE A 89 -10.04 -1.15 20.13
N HIS A 90 -10.48 0.08 19.84
CA HIS A 90 -9.60 1.15 19.41
C HIS A 90 -8.52 1.44 20.46
N THR A 91 -8.89 1.58 21.73
CA THR A 91 -7.94 1.83 22.83
C THR A 91 -6.90 0.72 22.93
N LEU A 92 -7.32 -0.55 22.79
CA LEU A 92 -6.41 -1.70 22.80
C LEU A 92 -5.47 -1.70 21.59
N SER A 93 -5.99 -1.45 20.37
CA SER A 93 -5.17 -1.46 19.15
C SER A 93 -4.14 -0.34 19.09
N GLN A 94 -4.43 0.78 19.75
CA GLN A 94 -3.58 1.99 19.76
C GLN A 94 -2.54 1.99 20.90
N SER A 95 -2.51 0.96 21.75
CA SER A 95 -1.64 0.92 22.92
C SER A 95 -0.58 -0.19 22.83
N PRO A 96 0.72 0.16 22.76
CA PRO A 96 1.82 -0.81 22.63
C PRO A 96 1.84 -1.89 23.73
N SER A 97 1.34 -1.60 24.93
CA SER A 97 1.28 -2.58 26.03
C SER A 97 0.34 -3.76 25.74
N TYR A 98 -0.55 -3.62 24.75
CA TYR A 98 -1.50 -4.66 24.33
C TYR A 98 -1.06 -5.37 23.03
N ALA A 99 0.20 -5.24 22.62
CA ALA A 99 0.73 -5.92 21.42
C ALA A 99 0.53 -7.45 21.43
N HIS A 100 0.54 -8.06 22.62
CA HIS A 100 0.31 -9.50 22.81
C HIS A 100 -1.10 -9.84 23.31
N ASP A 101 -2.03 -8.87 23.35
CA ASP A 101 -3.40 -9.14 23.77
C ASP A 101 -4.07 -10.11 22.76
N PRO A 102 -4.70 -11.21 23.24
CA PRO A 102 -5.35 -12.19 22.36
C PRO A 102 -6.48 -11.61 21.50
N THR A 103 -7.15 -10.56 21.98
CA THR A 103 -8.22 -9.86 21.26
C THR A 103 -7.63 -9.10 20.08
N VAL A 104 -6.62 -8.27 20.33
CA VAL A 104 -5.90 -7.50 19.29
C VAL A 104 -5.30 -8.44 18.26
N SER A 105 -4.66 -9.52 18.72
CA SER A 105 -4.11 -10.59 17.87
C SER A 105 -5.19 -11.33 17.07
N GLY A 106 -6.37 -11.55 17.65
CA GLY A 106 -7.52 -12.18 17.00
C GLY A 106 -8.05 -11.33 15.84
N ILE A 107 -8.28 -10.04 16.10
CA ILE A 107 -8.73 -9.07 15.09
C ILE A 107 -7.69 -9.01 13.97
N ARG A 108 -6.42 -8.88 14.33
CA ARG A 108 -5.30 -8.82 13.40
C ARG A 108 -5.26 -9.98 12.41
N ARG A 109 -5.42 -11.21 12.91
CA ARG A 109 -5.40 -12.42 12.08
C ARG A 109 -6.49 -12.47 11.01
N THR A 110 -7.55 -11.68 11.15
CA THR A 110 -8.61 -11.62 10.13
C THR A 110 -8.24 -10.73 8.94
N ALA A 111 -7.26 -9.84 9.11
CA ALA A 111 -6.70 -9.06 8.03
C ALA A 111 -5.70 -9.90 7.21
N THR A 112 -6.21 -10.85 6.43
CA THR A 112 -5.38 -11.76 5.64
C THR A 112 -5.01 -11.15 4.30
N ILE A 113 -3.72 -11.20 3.96
CA ILE A 113 -3.24 -10.99 2.58
C ILE A 113 -3.24 -12.34 1.87
N ARG A 114 -3.65 -12.34 0.62
CA ARG A 114 -3.61 -13.47 -0.30
C ARG A 114 -3.02 -12.98 -1.62
N ARG A 115 -2.65 -13.92 -2.48
CA ARG A 115 -2.37 -13.57 -3.88
C ARG A 115 -3.57 -12.84 -4.48
N GLY A 116 -3.30 -11.72 -5.16
CA GLY A 116 -4.33 -10.88 -5.75
C GLY A 116 -4.92 -9.81 -4.82
N THR A 117 -4.65 -9.88 -3.50
CA THR A 117 -5.07 -8.83 -2.54
C THR A 117 -4.57 -7.47 -3.03
N ARG A 118 -5.45 -6.49 -3.09
CA ARG A 118 -5.11 -5.14 -3.52
C ARG A 118 -4.45 -4.42 -2.36
N MET A 119 -3.17 -4.14 -2.55
CA MET A 119 -2.35 -3.39 -1.62
C MET A 119 -2.28 -1.94 -2.07
N VAL A 120 -2.18 -1.03 -1.10
CA VAL A 120 -2.11 0.41 -1.31
C VAL A 120 -1.01 0.99 -0.41
N LYS A 121 -0.26 1.94 -0.97
CA LYS A 121 0.66 2.79 -0.21
C LYS A 121 0.35 4.24 -0.57
N VAL A 122 0.12 5.06 0.47
CA VAL A 122 -0.10 6.50 0.33
C VAL A 122 1.25 7.19 0.10
N LEU A 123 1.27 8.10 -0.88
CA LEU A 123 2.46 8.73 -1.43
C LEU A 123 2.37 10.25 -1.34
N SER A 124 3.52 10.90 -1.16
CA SER A 124 3.67 12.30 -1.56
C SER A 124 3.96 12.45 -3.05
N ALA A 125 3.89 13.69 -3.54
CA ALA A 125 4.24 14.04 -4.92
C ALA A 125 5.67 13.58 -5.29
N ARG A 126 6.63 13.70 -4.37
CA ARG A 126 8.01 13.22 -4.57
C ARG A 126 8.06 11.70 -4.70
N GLN A 127 7.35 10.97 -3.84
CA GLN A 127 7.28 9.51 -3.93
C GLN A 127 6.59 9.08 -5.24
N LEU A 128 5.50 9.74 -5.64
CA LEU A 128 4.84 9.52 -6.93
C LEU A 128 5.82 9.65 -8.10
N ALA A 129 6.60 10.74 -8.13
CA ALA A 129 7.65 10.93 -9.15
C ALA A 129 8.71 9.81 -9.11
N GLY A 130 9.07 9.33 -7.92
CA GLY A 130 9.94 8.16 -7.73
C GLY A 130 9.39 6.89 -8.36
N TYR A 131 8.11 6.57 -8.12
CA TYR A 131 7.44 5.40 -8.72
C TYR A 131 7.34 5.50 -10.24
N LEU A 132 7.01 6.68 -10.77
CA LEU A 132 7.03 6.95 -12.21
C LEU A 132 8.42 6.71 -12.83
N ARG A 133 9.49 6.86 -12.05
CA ARG A 133 10.89 6.64 -12.47
C ARG A 133 11.46 5.27 -12.06
N GLY A 134 10.61 4.34 -11.66
CA GLY A 134 11.00 2.95 -11.42
C GLY A 134 11.25 2.57 -9.96
N TRP A 135 10.87 3.40 -8.99
CA TRP A 135 10.74 2.90 -7.62
C TRP A 135 9.72 1.77 -7.57
N LEU A 136 10.01 0.81 -6.70
CA LEU A 136 9.23 -0.39 -6.51
C LEU A 136 8.46 -0.33 -5.18
N PRO A 137 7.31 -0.99 -5.03
CA PRO A 137 6.60 -1.03 -3.76
C PRO A 137 7.48 -1.58 -2.64
N HIS A 138 7.53 -0.89 -1.51
CA HIS A 138 8.32 -1.28 -0.35
C HIS A 138 7.77 -0.67 0.94
N GLY A 139 8.20 -1.21 2.08
CA GLY A 139 7.90 -0.65 3.38
C GLY A 139 6.42 -0.80 3.77
N PHE A 140 5.91 0.18 4.52
CA PHE A 140 4.55 0.12 5.04
C PHE A 140 3.50 0.26 3.94
N CYS A 141 2.47 -0.58 4.03
CA CYS A 141 1.35 -0.63 3.11
C CYS A 141 0.08 -1.18 3.78
N TYR A 142 -1.03 -1.08 3.05
CA TYR A 142 -2.38 -1.35 3.53
C TYR A 142 -3.12 -2.20 2.52
N ARG A 143 -4.10 -3.00 2.97
CA ARG A 143 -5.08 -3.55 2.02
C ARG A 143 -6.04 -2.44 1.62
N GLU A 144 -6.38 -2.34 0.33
CA GLU A 144 -7.38 -1.41 -0.19
C GLU A 144 -8.67 -1.52 0.64
N HIS A 145 -9.06 -2.75 0.97
CA HIS A 145 -10.28 -3.02 1.71
C HIS A 145 -10.32 -2.29 3.06
N ASP A 146 -9.22 -2.33 3.82
CA ASP A 146 -9.16 -1.78 5.18
C ASP A 146 -9.15 -0.25 5.22
N ILE A 147 -8.82 0.40 4.11
CA ILE A 147 -8.69 1.86 4.02
C ILE A 147 -9.67 2.49 3.02
N ALA A 148 -10.58 1.70 2.43
CA ALA A 148 -11.47 2.16 1.36
C ALA A 148 -12.37 3.36 1.75
N HIS A 149 -12.64 3.54 3.04
CA HIS A 149 -13.41 4.65 3.59
C HIS A 149 -12.58 5.94 3.77
N LEU A 150 -11.25 5.85 3.72
CA LEU A 150 -10.34 6.99 3.79
C LEU A 150 -10.19 7.57 2.39
N ARG A 151 -11.09 8.50 2.03
CA ARG A 151 -11.18 9.02 0.66
C ARG A 151 -10.62 10.41 0.46
N THR A 152 -10.53 11.21 1.53
CA THR A 152 -10.05 12.59 1.45
C THR A 152 -8.57 12.68 1.80
N PRO A 153 -7.85 13.72 1.31
CA PRO A 153 -6.46 13.99 1.69
C PRO A 153 -6.24 14.02 3.20
N ALA A 154 -7.16 14.65 3.95
CA ALA A 154 -7.09 14.72 5.41
C ALA A 154 -7.14 13.33 6.07
N ASN A 155 -8.01 12.43 5.59
CA ASN A 155 -8.13 11.07 6.10
C ASN A 155 -6.95 10.19 5.68
N LEU A 156 -6.42 10.36 4.48
CA LEU A 156 -5.29 9.58 3.99
C LEU A 156 -3.93 10.06 4.54
N ALA A 157 -3.84 11.31 5.01
CA ALA A 157 -2.62 11.86 5.59
C ALA A 157 -2.09 11.04 6.78
N LEU A 158 -2.98 10.37 7.53
CA LEU A 158 -2.60 9.50 8.65
C LEU A 158 -1.79 8.26 8.20
N LEU A 159 -1.88 7.87 6.93
CA LEU A 159 -1.20 6.72 6.35
C LEU A 159 0.14 7.07 5.69
N ARG A 160 0.50 8.37 5.63
CA ARG A 160 1.74 8.82 4.98
C ARG A 160 2.97 8.28 5.71
N THR A 161 4.00 7.99 4.92
CA THR A 161 5.27 7.43 5.39
C THR A 161 6.42 8.41 5.32
N ASP A 162 6.25 9.58 4.69
CA ASP A 162 7.29 10.59 4.53
C ASP A 162 7.24 11.68 5.61
N SER A 163 8.15 12.66 5.54
CA SER A 163 8.24 13.74 6.52
C SER A 163 7.11 14.78 6.35
N GLU A 164 6.64 15.34 7.48
CA GLU A 164 5.59 16.36 7.51
C GLU A 164 5.95 17.65 6.73
N SER A 165 7.25 17.89 6.47
CA SER A 165 7.74 19.03 5.71
C SER A 165 7.34 19.02 4.22
N ALA A 166 6.81 17.91 3.70
CA ALA A 166 6.24 17.80 2.35
C ALA A 166 4.71 18.01 2.36
N ARG A 167 4.25 19.05 3.07
CA ARG A 167 2.85 19.55 3.10
C ARG A 167 2.56 20.52 1.94
N GLU A 168 3.31 20.45 0.86
CA GLU A 168 3.04 21.25 -0.33
C GLU A 168 1.90 20.58 -1.10
N ASP A 169 0.76 21.28 -1.07
CA ASP A 169 -0.57 20.96 -1.58
C ASP A 169 -1.45 20.06 -0.67
N PRO A 170 -2.25 20.66 0.25
CA PRO A 170 -3.17 19.91 1.10
C PRO A 170 -4.37 19.32 0.33
N ASP A 171 -4.57 19.70 -0.93
CA ASP A 171 -5.79 19.38 -1.67
C ASP A 171 -5.73 18.03 -2.39
N VAL A 172 -4.53 17.49 -2.61
CA VAL A 172 -4.37 16.20 -3.32
C VAL A 172 -3.42 15.29 -2.56
N VAL A 173 -3.81 14.02 -2.43
CA VAL A 173 -2.93 12.97 -1.95
C VAL A 173 -2.81 11.88 -3.01
N PHE A 174 -1.61 11.30 -3.13
CA PHE A 174 -1.34 10.27 -4.12
C PHE A 174 -1.28 8.89 -3.47
N ALA A 175 -1.47 7.85 -4.27
CA ALA A 175 -1.24 6.48 -3.83
C ALA A 175 -0.73 5.63 -4.99
N ILE A 176 -0.02 4.55 -4.64
CA ILE A 176 0.17 3.41 -5.53
C ILE A 176 -0.71 2.26 -5.05
N ARG A 177 -1.44 1.66 -5.97
CA ARG A 177 -2.26 0.46 -5.74
C ARG A 177 -1.74 -0.67 -6.63
N TRP A 178 -1.54 -1.84 -6.07
CA TRP A 178 -1.06 -3.02 -6.79
C TRP A 178 -1.69 -4.29 -6.22
N ARG A 179 -1.62 -5.40 -6.95
CA ARG A 179 -2.05 -6.71 -6.43
C ARG A 179 -0.86 -7.47 -5.84
N ALA A 180 -1.01 -8.00 -4.64
CA ALA A 180 -0.02 -8.85 -4.01
C ALA A 180 0.27 -10.06 -4.91
N ILE A 181 1.54 -10.25 -5.27
CA ILE A 181 1.99 -11.42 -6.04
C ILE A 181 1.90 -12.67 -5.17
N ASP A 182 2.40 -12.56 -3.95
CA ASP A 182 2.38 -13.61 -2.94
C ASP A 182 2.23 -13.01 -1.54
N PRO A 183 1.46 -13.64 -0.62
CA PRO A 183 1.36 -13.19 0.76
C PRO A 183 2.70 -13.22 1.51
N TYR A 184 3.68 -14.05 1.08
CA TYR A 184 4.99 -14.13 1.72
C TYR A 184 5.81 -12.82 1.66
N ASP A 185 5.42 -11.90 0.78
CA ASP A 185 6.06 -10.58 0.67
C ASP A 185 5.64 -9.59 1.75
N PHE A 186 4.72 -9.97 2.64
CA PHE A 186 4.17 -9.07 3.65
C PHE A 186 4.28 -9.66 5.05
N GLU A 187 4.71 -8.82 5.97
CA GLU A 187 4.72 -9.08 7.39
C GLU A 187 3.78 -8.10 8.10
N ILE A 188 3.33 -8.50 9.28
CA ILE A 188 2.68 -7.58 10.21
C ILE A 188 3.80 -7.00 11.10
N PRO A 189 3.87 -5.67 11.29
CA PRO A 189 4.91 -5.02 12.08
C PRO A 189 4.70 -5.22 13.59
N LEU A 190 4.87 -6.48 14.03
CA LEU A 190 4.72 -6.94 15.41
C LEU A 190 5.88 -7.84 15.81
N GLY A 191 6.00 -8.06 17.12
CA GLY A 191 6.93 -9.03 17.72
C GLY A 191 8.41 -8.65 17.60
N ASP A 192 9.26 -9.62 17.91
CA ASP A 192 10.72 -9.42 18.01
C ASP A 192 11.35 -8.94 16.70
N ASN A 193 10.81 -9.40 15.57
CA ASN A 193 11.24 -9.02 14.22
C ASN A 193 11.12 -7.52 13.93
N HIS A 194 10.28 -6.79 14.68
CA HIS A 194 10.04 -5.35 14.49
C HIS A 194 10.29 -4.53 15.76
N ARG A 195 10.83 -5.16 16.82
CA ARG A 195 11.09 -4.50 18.11
C ARG A 195 12.01 -3.28 17.96
N GLY A 196 12.96 -3.35 17.02
CA GLY A 196 13.85 -2.23 16.69
C GLY A 196 13.11 -1.00 16.18
N LEU A 197 12.06 -1.20 15.36
CA LEU A 197 11.22 -0.10 14.86
C LEU A 197 10.33 0.49 15.96
N VAL A 198 9.80 -0.35 16.85
CA VAL A 198 9.00 0.09 18.01
C VAL A 198 9.84 0.94 18.97
N GLY A 199 11.10 0.55 19.19
CA GLY A 199 12.05 1.27 20.03
C GLY A 199 12.73 2.47 19.37
N MET A 200 12.41 2.78 18.12
CA MET A 200 13.09 3.85 17.38
C MET A 200 12.73 5.23 17.94
N PRO A 201 13.72 6.07 18.32
CA PRO A 201 13.44 7.38 18.89
C PRO A 201 12.84 8.32 17.84
N SER A 202 12.05 9.30 18.30
CA SER A 202 11.35 10.23 17.41
C SER A 202 12.27 11.05 16.50
N HIS A 203 13.51 11.32 16.90
CA HIS A 203 14.46 12.07 16.08
C HIS A 203 15.11 11.24 14.96
N ASP A 204 15.07 9.90 15.06
CA ASP A 204 15.63 9.01 14.05
C ASP A 204 14.58 8.46 13.07
N ARG A 205 13.28 8.71 13.31
CA ARG A 205 12.19 8.17 12.49
C ARG A 205 11.41 9.24 11.75
N MET A 206 10.92 8.90 10.56
CA MET A 206 9.90 9.65 9.83
C MET A 206 8.50 9.05 10.04
N GLY A 207 7.48 9.91 10.01
CA GLY A 207 6.08 9.52 10.13
C GLY A 207 5.66 9.03 11.51
N ALA A 208 4.50 8.38 11.57
CA ALA A 208 3.89 7.89 12.81
C ALA A 208 4.73 6.76 13.45
N PRO A 209 4.68 6.58 14.79
CA PRO A 209 5.43 5.51 15.45
C PRO A 209 4.94 4.14 15.01
N VAL A 210 5.78 3.13 15.14
CA VAL A 210 5.37 1.73 14.99
C VAL A 210 4.93 1.25 16.38
N LEU A 211 3.65 0.90 16.52
CA LEU A 211 3.08 0.54 17.83
C LEU A 211 3.45 -0.88 18.26
N GLY A 212 3.79 -1.76 17.32
CA GLY A 212 4.00 -3.18 17.56
C GLY A 212 2.70 -3.98 17.71
N THR A 213 1.54 -3.33 17.61
CA THR A 213 0.21 -3.97 17.68
C THR A 213 -0.29 -4.47 16.31
N GLY A 214 0.41 -4.13 15.23
CA GLY A 214 -0.01 -4.39 13.86
C GLY A 214 -1.12 -3.45 13.35
N PHE A 215 -1.38 -2.34 14.04
CA PHE A 215 -2.33 -1.32 13.62
C PHE A 215 -1.64 0.04 13.49
N THR A 216 -2.08 0.82 12.50
CA THR A 216 -1.62 2.20 12.32
C THR A 216 -2.05 3.07 13.49
N PRO A 217 -1.17 3.98 13.96
CA PRO A 217 -1.57 5.07 14.85
C PRO A 217 -2.73 5.86 14.27
N SER A 218 -3.87 5.85 14.97
CA SER A 218 -5.08 6.56 14.56
C SER A 218 -5.87 6.99 15.78
N GLY A 219 -6.54 8.13 15.67
CA GLY A 219 -7.46 8.62 16.72
C GLY A 219 -8.89 8.09 16.57
N ARG A 220 -9.22 7.50 15.42
CA ARG A 220 -10.60 7.14 15.05
C ARG A 220 -10.75 5.73 14.47
N PHE A 221 -9.72 5.24 13.77
CA PHE A 221 -9.87 4.05 12.93
C PHE A 221 -9.01 2.89 13.44
N VAL A 222 -9.54 1.69 13.28
CA VAL A 222 -8.81 0.44 13.59
C VAL A 222 -8.27 -0.08 12.27
N ILE A 223 -7.09 0.41 11.87
CA ILE A 223 -6.52 0.16 10.53
C ILE A 223 -5.39 -0.86 10.60
N PRO A 224 -5.58 -2.04 10.02
CA PRO A 224 -4.50 -2.93 9.65
C PRO A 224 -3.34 -2.31 8.91
N GLU A 225 -2.13 -2.46 9.45
CA GLU A 225 -0.91 -2.15 8.71
C GLU A 225 -0.09 -3.41 8.43
N PHE A 226 0.60 -3.38 7.29
CA PHE A 226 1.54 -4.38 6.83
C PHE A 226 2.83 -3.70 6.42
N VAL A 227 3.89 -4.49 6.36
CA VAL A 227 5.19 -4.05 5.88
C VAL A 227 5.74 -5.09 4.92
N THR A 228 6.48 -4.68 3.91
CA THR A 228 7.13 -5.66 3.03
C THR A 228 8.16 -6.47 3.83
N THR A 229 8.22 -7.78 3.58
CA THR A 229 9.17 -8.70 4.22
C THR A 229 10.60 -8.19 4.02
N ASP A 230 11.35 -8.09 5.12
CA ASP A 230 12.71 -7.51 5.17
C ASP A 230 12.79 -6.05 4.66
N LEU A 231 11.66 -5.32 4.69
CA LEU A 231 11.52 -3.96 4.13
C LEU A 231 11.91 -3.90 2.65
N ALA A 232 11.82 -5.04 1.96
CA ALA A 232 12.35 -5.19 0.62
C ALA A 232 11.48 -4.49 -0.42
N ASP A 233 12.13 -4.14 -1.53
CA ASP A 233 11.42 -3.79 -2.76
C ASP A 233 10.72 -5.03 -3.32
N LEU A 234 9.50 -4.84 -3.81
CA LEU A 234 8.67 -5.86 -4.44
C LEU A 234 8.57 -5.61 -5.95
N PRO A 235 8.64 -6.64 -6.81
CA PRO A 235 8.38 -6.48 -8.23
C PRO A 235 7.01 -5.87 -8.47
N LEU A 236 6.94 -4.89 -9.37
CA LEU A 236 5.68 -4.23 -9.71
C LEU A 236 4.85 -5.15 -10.61
N PRO A 237 3.64 -5.58 -10.19
CA PRO A 237 2.78 -6.41 -11.02
C PRO A 237 2.14 -5.62 -12.16
N ALA A 238 1.67 -6.33 -13.18
CA ALA A 238 0.84 -5.77 -14.24
C ALA A 238 -0.36 -5.03 -13.65
N ASN A 239 -0.79 -3.99 -14.35
CA ASN A 239 -1.99 -3.20 -14.00
C ASN A 239 -1.92 -2.52 -12.61
N ALA A 240 -0.74 -2.40 -12.00
CA ALA A 240 -0.56 -1.52 -10.86
C ALA A 240 -0.92 -0.08 -11.27
N THR A 241 -1.57 0.67 -10.39
CA THR A 241 -2.09 2.00 -10.69
C THR A 241 -1.52 3.06 -9.76
N LEU A 242 -1.18 4.21 -10.32
CA LEU A 242 -0.95 5.44 -9.56
C LEU A 242 -2.24 6.25 -9.52
N LEU A 243 -2.60 6.72 -8.34
CA LEU A 243 -3.88 7.32 -8.01
C LEU A 243 -3.69 8.71 -7.43
N ALA A 244 -4.70 9.57 -7.61
CA ALA A 244 -4.89 10.80 -6.85
C ALA A 244 -6.24 10.77 -6.14
N TYR A 245 -6.30 11.33 -4.94
CA TYR A 245 -7.52 11.59 -4.20
C TYR A 245 -7.68 13.08 -4.00
N THR A 246 -8.84 13.62 -4.38
CA THR A 246 -9.20 15.03 -4.30
C THR A 246 -9.96 15.35 -3.00
N PRO A 247 -10.18 16.64 -2.66
CA PRO A 247 -10.80 17.02 -1.38
C PRO A 247 -12.23 16.48 -1.20
N ASP A 248 -12.94 16.25 -2.31
CA ASP A 248 -14.29 15.68 -2.34
C ASP A 248 -14.35 14.15 -2.20
N GLY A 249 -13.18 13.49 -2.13
CA GLY A 249 -13.09 12.04 -2.03
C GLY A 249 -13.11 11.30 -3.38
N THR A 250 -13.09 12.02 -4.50
CA THR A 250 -12.96 11.41 -5.83
C THR A 250 -11.58 10.76 -5.98
N GLU A 251 -11.56 9.50 -6.45
CA GLU A 251 -10.32 8.80 -6.82
C GLU A 251 -10.13 8.90 -8.32
N VAL A 252 -8.96 9.33 -8.73
CA VAL A 252 -8.59 9.49 -10.14
C VAL A 252 -7.40 8.59 -10.43
N VAL A 253 -7.55 7.68 -11.39
CA VAL A 253 -6.43 6.88 -11.90
C VAL A 253 -5.56 7.76 -12.79
N LEU A 254 -4.33 8.01 -12.36
CA LEU A 254 -3.35 8.83 -13.08
C LEU A 254 -2.64 8.01 -14.16
N TYR A 255 -2.08 6.89 -13.76
CA TYR A 255 -1.28 6.00 -14.61
C TYR A 255 -1.53 4.53 -14.28
N THR A 256 -1.35 3.66 -15.27
CA THR A 256 -1.36 2.20 -15.13
C THR A 256 -0.04 1.63 -15.65
N TYR A 257 0.58 0.73 -14.88
CA TYR A 257 1.83 0.09 -15.26
C TYR A 257 1.59 -1.02 -16.30
N GLN A 258 2.41 -1.01 -17.35
CA GLN A 258 2.40 -1.97 -18.45
C GLN A 258 3.78 -2.65 -18.51
N PRO A 259 3.94 -3.86 -17.93
CA PRO A 259 5.24 -4.53 -17.85
C PRO A 259 5.82 -4.87 -19.23
N GLU A 260 4.97 -5.16 -20.21
CA GLU A 260 5.38 -5.43 -21.61
C GLU A 260 6.01 -4.22 -22.28
N GLN A 261 5.51 -3.03 -21.92
CA GLN A 261 6.03 -1.75 -22.41
C GLN A 261 7.15 -1.23 -21.53
N ARG A 262 7.33 -1.80 -20.32
CA ARG A 262 8.30 -1.39 -19.31
C ARG A 262 8.10 0.06 -18.89
N GLY A 263 6.84 0.46 -18.68
CA GLY A 263 6.51 1.83 -18.32
C GLY A 263 5.08 2.05 -17.86
N TRP A 264 4.76 3.30 -17.60
CA TRP A 264 3.46 3.77 -17.12
C TRP A 264 2.70 4.44 -18.26
N LEU A 265 1.44 4.05 -18.44
CA LEU A 265 0.51 4.64 -19.40
C LEU A 265 -0.47 5.57 -18.68
N ARG A 266 -0.61 6.81 -19.15
CA ARG A 266 -1.52 7.81 -18.59
C ARG A 266 -2.98 7.40 -18.80
N MET A 267 -3.76 7.41 -17.73
CA MET A 267 -5.19 7.10 -17.74
C MET A 267 -6.06 8.35 -17.55
N VAL A 268 -5.49 9.40 -16.98
CA VAL A 268 -6.22 10.60 -16.58
C VAL A 268 -6.64 11.47 -17.77
N GLY A 269 -7.88 11.95 -17.80
CA GLY A 269 -8.40 12.86 -18.84
C GLY A 269 -7.98 14.33 -18.67
N PRO A 270 -8.21 15.19 -19.67
CA PRO A 270 -7.83 16.61 -19.63
C PRO A 270 -8.30 17.37 -18.37
N GLN A 271 -9.50 17.08 -17.89
CA GLN A 271 -10.08 17.77 -16.72
C GLN A 271 -9.31 17.56 -15.42
N TRP A 272 -8.48 16.52 -15.33
CA TRP A 272 -7.78 16.09 -14.13
C TRP A 272 -6.24 16.24 -14.25
N ARG A 273 -5.72 16.76 -15.38
CA ARG A 273 -4.27 16.92 -15.58
C ARG A 273 -3.63 17.87 -14.57
N HIS A 274 -4.40 18.84 -14.07
CA HIS A 274 -3.95 19.78 -13.05
C HIS A 274 -3.46 19.09 -11.77
N LEU A 275 -3.93 17.87 -11.48
CA LEU A 275 -3.49 17.07 -10.33
C LEU A 275 -1.99 16.70 -10.39
N LEU A 276 -1.37 16.79 -11.56
CA LEU A 276 0.06 16.49 -11.75
C LEU A 276 0.95 17.74 -11.65
N HIS A 277 0.41 18.95 -11.54
CA HIS A 277 1.21 20.19 -11.58
C HIS A 277 2.21 20.30 -10.42
N GLY A 278 1.90 19.71 -9.25
CA GLY A 278 2.79 19.67 -8.08
C GLY A 278 3.79 18.52 -8.08
N VAL A 279 3.83 17.68 -9.13
CA VAL A 279 4.66 16.48 -9.17
C VAL A 279 6.04 16.80 -9.78
N PRO A 280 7.15 16.66 -9.03
CA PRO A 280 8.48 17.05 -9.50
C PRO A 280 8.91 16.30 -10.76
N ASP A 281 9.42 17.04 -11.76
CA ASP A 281 9.94 16.57 -13.04
C ASP A 281 9.03 15.57 -13.80
N ILE A 282 7.72 15.72 -13.65
CA ILE A 282 6.72 15.01 -14.45
C ILE A 282 5.85 16.05 -15.16
N ALA A 283 5.81 16.00 -16.49
CA ALA A 283 4.94 16.88 -17.25
C ALA A 283 3.50 16.34 -17.21
N ALA A 284 2.52 17.20 -16.93
CA ALA A 284 1.11 16.80 -16.87
C ALA A 284 0.55 16.24 -18.19
N GLU A 285 1.18 16.59 -19.31
CA GLU A 285 0.85 16.10 -20.66
C GLU A 285 1.56 14.79 -21.03
N GLN A 286 2.47 14.29 -20.18
CA GLN A 286 3.25 13.10 -20.47
C GLN A 286 2.38 11.85 -20.48
N GLU A 287 2.11 11.31 -21.67
CA GLU A 287 1.24 10.15 -21.87
C GLU A 287 1.89 8.82 -21.49
N TYR A 288 3.21 8.73 -21.67
CA TYR A 288 3.99 7.54 -21.38
C TYR A 288 5.24 7.89 -20.59
N VAL A 289 5.48 7.16 -19.50
CA VAL A 289 6.68 7.29 -18.67
C VAL A 289 7.44 5.97 -18.66
N PRO A 290 8.62 5.87 -19.31
CA PRO A 290 9.42 4.66 -19.25
C PRO A 290 9.95 4.43 -17.83
N SER A 291 9.89 3.18 -17.35
CA SER A 291 10.54 2.77 -16.11
C SER A 291 12.01 2.48 -16.39
N ASP A 292 12.93 3.03 -15.58
CA ASP A 292 14.32 2.58 -15.62
C ASP A 292 14.40 1.15 -15.07
N GLU A 293 14.92 0.23 -15.86
CA GLU A 293 15.09 -1.17 -15.46
C GLU A 293 16.49 -1.50 -14.98
N LYS A 294 17.48 -0.65 -15.28
CA LYS A 294 18.89 -0.95 -14.97
C LYS A 294 19.20 -0.90 -13.48
N THR A 295 18.28 -0.36 -12.68
CA THR A 295 18.49 -0.01 -11.27
C THR A 295 17.54 -0.74 -10.31
N LYS A 296 16.83 -1.79 -10.77
CA LYS A 296 15.92 -2.56 -9.90
C LYS A 296 16.71 -3.47 -8.95
N SER A 297 16.49 -3.29 -7.65
CA SER A 297 17.01 -4.12 -6.56
C SER A 297 16.40 -5.53 -6.51
N THR A 298 15.22 -5.68 -7.12
CA THR A 298 14.46 -6.93 -7.17
C THR A 298 13.84 -7.13 -8.55
N ARG A 299 13.60 -8.39 -8.93
CA ARG A 299 12.89 -8.75 -10.16
C ARG A 299 12.16 -10.07 -10.03
N LEU A 300 11.15 -10.26 -10.86
CA LEU A 300 10.41 -11.49 -10.95
C LEU A 300 11.05 -12.39 -12.01
N VAL A 301 11.39 -13.62 -11.65
CA VAL A 301 11.94 -14.62 -12.56
C VAL A 301 11.03 -15.83 -12.59
N GLY A 302 10.88 -16.44 -13.75
CA GLY A 302 10.08 -17.64 -13.92
C GLY A 302 10.76 -18.67 -14.80
N ARG A 303 10.37 -19.93 -14.65
CA ARG A 303 10.86 -21.02 -15.50
C ARG A 303 9.80 -21.45 -16.50
N TYR A 304 10.22 -21.71 -17.73
CA TYR A 304 9.38 -22.29 -18.77
C TYR A 304 10.22 -23.24 -19.63
N ARG A 305 9.78 -24.50 -19.76
CA ARG A 305 10.50 -25.55 -20.52
C ARG A 305 11.97 -25.69 -20.14
N GLY A 306 12.25 -25.65 -18.84
CA GLY A 306 13.59 -25.79 -18.29
C GLY A 306 14.50 -24.56 -18.44
N GLN A 307 14.04 -23.48 -19.08
CA GLN A 307 14.77 -22.21 -19.22
C GLN A 307 14.21 -21.16 -18.26
N GLU A 308 15.08 -20.26 -17.80
CA GLU A 308 14.71 -19.13 -16.97
C GLU A 308 14.44 -17.89 -17.82
N TYR A 309 13.41 -17.14 -17.44
CA TYR A 309 13.02 -15.87 -18.03
C TYR A 309 12.70 -14.85 -16.94
N GLU A 310 12.74 -13.56 -17.28
CA GLU A 310 11.99 -12.58 -16.50
C GLU A 310 10.49 -12.89 -16.62
N ALA A 311 9.71 -12.61 -15.59
CA ALA A 311 8.30 -12.94 -15.53
C ALA A 311 7.43 -11.70 -15.30
N VAL A 312 6.22 -11.76 -15.83
CA VAL A 312 5.11 -10.83 -15.53
C VAL A 312 4.16 -11.52 -14.57
N ALA A 313 3.72 -10.78 -13.54
CA ALA A 313 2.61 -11.19 -12.69
C ALA A 313 1.41 -10.29 -12.95
N ASP A 314 0.25 -10.89 -13.23
CA ASP A 314 -1.08 -10.28 -13.15
C ASP A 314 -1.94 -11.12 -12.19
N PRO A 315 -1.73 -10.97 -10.87
CA PRO A 315 -2.44 -11.74 -9.87
C PRO A 315 -3.96 -11.47 -9.94
N PRO A 316 -4.82 -12.44 -9.57
CA PRO A 316 -4.48 -13.64 -8.82
C PRO A 316 -4.03 -14.85 -9.65
N GLY A 317 -4.21 -14.85 -10.97
CA GLY A 317 -4.15 -16.08 -11.76
C GLY A 317 -3.10 -16.13 -12.88
N GLU A 318 -2.59 -15.00 -13.35
CA GLU A 318 -1.75 -14.99 -14.55
C GLU A 318 -0.28 -14.68 -14.22
N PHE A 319 0.58 -15.64 -14.54
CA PHE A 319 2.03 -15.52 -14.41
C PHE A 319 2.67 -16.04 -15.69
N ARG A 320 3.36 -15.18 -16.43
CA ARG A 320 3.89 -15.52 -17.76
C ARG A 320 5.28 -14.98 -17.99
N VAL A 321 5.91 -15.52 -19.02
CA VAL A 321 7.24 -15.07 -19.45
C VAL A 321 7.16 -13.61 -19.95
N LEU A 322 8.07 -12.75 -19.50
CA LEU A 322 8.34 -11.45 -20.11
C LEU A 322 9.37 -11.65 -21.23
N ALA A 323 8.90 -11.71 -22.47
CA ALA A 323 9.77 -11.80 -23.64
C ALA A 323 9.18 -11.01 -24.82
N MET A 324 10.03 -10.65 -25.78
CA MET A 324 9.58 -10.13 -27.08
C MET A 324 9.31 -11.23 -28.11
N THR A 325 9.34 -12.50 -27.68
CA THR A 325 9.18 -13.67 -28.55
C THR A 325 7.82 -14.33 -28.33
N ARG A 326 7.53 -15.40 -29.09
CA ARG A 326 6.35 -16.25 -28.86
C ARG A 326 6.31 -16.82 -27.42
N ALA A 327 7.44 -16.87 -26.71
CA ALA A 327 7.50 -17.37 -25.35
C ALA A 327 6.62 -16.57 -24.37
N ALA A 328 6.39 -15.28 -24.65
CA ALA A 328 5.65 -14.38 -23.78
C ALA A 328 4.16 -14.73 -23.60
N ARG A 329 3.63 -15.64 -24.42
CA ARG A 329 2.25 -16.11 -24.34
C ARG A 329 2.08 -17.28 -23.37
N TYR A 330 3.17 -17.84 -22.86
CA TYR A 330 3.10 -19.05 -22.04
C TYR A 330 3.17 -18.74 -20.56
N PRO A 331 2.35 -19.43 -19.75
CA PRO A 331 2.47 -19.35 -18.31
C PRO A 331 3.82 -19.93 -17.86
N VAL A 332 4.34 -19.41 -16.75
CA VAL A 332 5.53 -19.97 -16.11
C VAL A 332 5.17 -21.22 -15.29
N GLU A 333 6.10 -22.15 -15.20
CA GLU A 333 6.00 -23.40 -14.44
C GLU A 333 6.46 -23.22 -12.98
N ALA A 334 7.31 -22.23 -12.74
CA ALA A 334 7.79 -21.81 -11.42
C ALA A 334 8.02 -20.31 -11.44
N LEU A 335 7.90 -19.67 -10.27
CA LEU A 335 8.00 -18.23 -10.10
C LEU A 335 8.78 -17.90 -8.84
N ALA A 336 9.71 -16.96 -8.93
CA ALA A 336 10.44 -16.48 -7.77
C ALA A 336 10.71 -14.97 -7.86
N ARG A 337 10.77 -14.32 -6.70
CA ARG A 337 11.36 -13.00 -6.57
C ARG A 337 12.85 -13.12 -6.31
N ARG A 338 13.65 -12.52 -7.18
CA ARG A 338 15.10 -12.47 -7.08
C ARG A 338 15.55 -11.14 -6.50
N ALA A 339 16.26 -11.19 -5.38
CA ALA A 339 16.82 -10.02 -4.72
C ALA A 339 18.25 -10.31 -4.22
N ALA A 340 19.08 -9.27 -4.09
CA ALA A 340 20.43 -9.39 -3.57
C ALA A 340 20.48 -8.95 -2.11
N TYR A 341 21.08 -9.78 -1.25
CA TYR A 341 21.28 -9.51 0.17
C TYR A 341 22.76 -9.56 0.50
N ALA A 342 23.15 -8.82 1.53
CA ALA A 342 24.50 -8.83 2.05
C ALA A 342 24.53 -8.47 3.53
N ARG A 343 25.69 -8.65 4.16
CA ARG A 343 25.95 -8.27 5.55
C ARG A 343 26.99 -7.16 5.61
N TRP A 344 26.70 -6.11 6.36
CA TRP A 344 27.62 -5.00 6.58
C TRP A 344 27.69 -4.65 8.07
N ARG A 345 28.90 -4.76 8.64
CA ARG A 345 29.18 -4.53 10.08
C ARG A 345 28.18 -5.22 11.02
N GLY A 346 27.81 -6.45 10.67
CA GLY A 346 26.92 -7.28 11.48
C GLY A 346 25.42 -7.11 11.23
N ALA A 347 24.99 -6.16 10.40
CA ALA A 347 23.59 -6.00 10.01
C ALA A 347 23.29 -6.70 8.68
N ASP A 348 22.11 -7.31 8.59
CA ASP A 348 21.60 -7.89 7.35
C ASP A 348 20.89 -6.81 6.53
N CYS A 349 21.26 -6.74 5.26
CA CYS A 349 20.86 -5.66 4.36
C CYS A 349 20.38 -6.21 3.01
N LEU A 350 19.38 -5.54 2.44
CA LEU A 350 19.06 -5.61 1.03
C LEU A 350 20.02 -4.72 0.23
N VAL A 351 20.56 -5.25 -0.85
CA VAL A 351 21.39 -4.50 -1.80
C VAL A 351 20.48 -3.80 -2.80
N LEU A 352 20.45 -2.47 -2.76
CA LEU A 352 19.59 -1.66 -3.64
C LEU A 352 20.28 -1.32 -4.96
N ARG A 353 21.54 -0.89 -4.89
CA ARG A 353 22.32 -0.44 -6.04
C ARG A 353 23.81 -0.53 -5.75
N GLN A 354 24.60 -0.80 -6.78
CA GLN A 354 26.05 -0.73 -6.73
C GLN A 354 26.55 0.28 -7.77
N GLU A 355 27.43 1.17 -7.35
CA GLU A 355 27.97 2.22 -8.22
C GLU A 355 29.35 2.66 -7.73
N SER A 356 30.33 2.67 -8.64
CA SER A 356 31.65 3.27 -8.41
C SER A 356 32.34 2.82 -7.10
N GLY A 357 32.27 1.53 -6.78
CA GLY A 357 32.86 0.96 -5.56
C GLY A 357 32.06 1.18 -4.28
N TRP A 358 30.87 1.78 -4.37
CA TRP A 358 29.92 1.94 -3.28
C TRP A 358 28.68 1.09 -3.52
N THR A 359 28.05 0.65 -2.44
CA THR A 359 26.78 -0.07 -2.47
C THR A 359 25.77 0.63 -1.58
N ARG A 360 24.60 0.94 -2.12
CA ARG A 360 23.46 1.41 -1.36
C ARG A 360 22.75 0.20 -0.76
N LEU A 361 22.62 0.20 0.56
CA LEU A 361 22.04 -0.87 1.36
C LEU A 361 20.79 -0.36 2.08
N ARG A 362 19.78 -1.22 2.21
CA ARG A 362 18.64 -1.01 3.13
C ARG A 362 18.73 -2.03 4.26
N LEU A 363 18.54 -1.58 5.50
CA LEU A 363 18.52 -2.49 6.65
C LEU A 363 17.27 -3.35 6.62
N CYS A 364 17.40 -4.67 6.73
CA CYS A 364 16.26 -5.57 6.77
C CYS A 364 15.51 -5.48 8.11
N ARG A 365 16.26 -5.25 9.20
CA ARG A 365 15.76 -5.19 10.59
C ARG A 365 16.36 -3.98 11.32
N PRO A 366 15.92 -2.75 11.01
CA PRO A 366 16.45 -1.53 11.63
C PRO A 366 16.12 -1.47 13.12
N ASN A 367 17.09 -1.00 13.90
CA ASN A 367 16.98 -0.71 15.32
C ASN A 367 17.91 0.49 15.66
N PRO A 368 17.74 1.14 16.83
CA PRO A 368 18.54 2.32 17.16
C PRO A 368 20.05 2.09 17.06
N ASP A 369 20.54 0.94 17.51
CA ASP A 369 21.96 0.62 17.55
C ASP A 369 22.55 0.48 16.15
N ASN A 370 21.91 -0.29 15.26
CA ASN A 370 22.42 -0.48 13.90
C ASN A 370 22.22 0.75 13.01
N VAL A 371 21.15 1.53 13.24
CA VAL A 371 20.96 2.81 12.54
C VAL A 371 22.09 3.77 12.88
N ALA A 372 22.40 3.93 14.18
CA ALA A 372 23.50 4.79 14.62
C ALA A 372 24.87 4.27 14.16
N ALA A 373 25.15 2.97 14.35
CA ALA A 373 26.47 2.39 14.04
C ALA A 373 26.81 2.41 12.53
N LEU A 374 25.79 2.34 11.67
CA LEU A 374 25.94 2.34 10.22
C LEU A 374 25.79 3.73 9.60
N GLY A 375 25.37 4.73 10.38
CA GLY A 375 24.99 6.05 9.87
C GLY A 375 23.84 5.97 8.87
N ALA A 376 22.90 5.03 9.09
CA ALA A 376 21.77 4.83 8.18
C ALA A 376 20.78 5.99 8.30
N GLN A 377 20.31 6.50 7.17
CA GLN A 377 19.33 7.58 7.12
C GLN A 377 17.94 7.00 6.99
N CYS A 378 16.99 7.51 7.76
CA CYS A 378 15.57 7.23 7.53
C CYS A 378 15.14 7.95 6.25
N TYR A 379 14.59 7.23 5.27
CA TYR A 379 14.09 7.82 4.01
C TYR A 379 12.57 7.95 4.00
N GLU A 380 11.90 7.07 4.73
CA GLU A 380 10.48 7.03 5.02
C GLU A 380 10.25 6.12 6.24
N ARG A 381 9.04 6.11 6.79
CA ARG A 381 8.63 5.34 7.97
C ARG A 381 9.12 3.89 7.85
N GLY A 382 10.08 3.55 8.70
CA GLY A 382 10.63 2.20 8.79
C GLY A 382 11.74 1.85 7.82
N ILE A 383 12.06 2.65 6.79
CA ILE A 383 13.17 2.35 5.86
C ILE A 383 14.40 3.18 6.20
N TYR A 384 15.48 2.45 6.44
CA TYR A 384 16.78 2.99 6.80
C TYR A 384 17.79 2.50 5.79
N GLU A 385 18.47 3.44 5.14
CA GLU A 385 19.42 3.12 4.09
C GLU A 385 20.76 3.80 4.33
N ALA A 386 21.82 3.15 3.85
CA ALA A 386 23.18 3.64 3.99
C ALA A 386 23.99 3.33 2.74
N TRP A 387 25.05 4.11 2.51
CA TRP A 387 26.06 3.80 1.52
C TRP A 387 27.27 3.16 2.20
N ALA A 388 27.65 1.98 1.73
CA ALA A 388 28.78 1.21 2.22
C ALA A 388 29.85 1.05 1.13
N PRO A 389 31.14 1.12 1.46
CA PRO A 389 32.19 0.71 0.53
C PRO A 389 32.02 -0.76 0.18
N ALA A 390 32.06 -1.11 -1.12
CA ALA A 390 31.83 -2.48 -1.57
C ALA A 390 32.81 -3.50 -0.95
N ALA A 391 34.02 -3.06 -0.60
CA ALA A 391 35.03 -3.89 0.04
C ALA A 391 34.71 -4.25 1.51
N GLU A 392 33.82 -3.51 2.19
CA GLU A 392 33.39 -3.81 3.56
C GLU A 392 32.21 -4.79 3.61
N ILE A 393 31.64 -5.13 2.45
CA ILE A 393 30.43 -5.95 2.35
C ILE A 393 30.82 -7.42 2.35
N THR A 394 30.11 -8.18 3.18
CA THR A 394 30.30 -9.62 3.36
C THR A 394 29.02 -10.37 3.00
N ASP A 395 29.12 -11.67 2.77
CA ASP A 395 27.98 -12.56 2.49
C ASP A 395 27.04 -12.07 1.38
N HIS A 396 27.59 -11.39 0.36
CA HIS A 396 26.82 -10.91 -0.76
C HIS A 396 26.30 -12.10 -1.58
N ARG A 397 24.97 -12.25 -1.63
CA ARG A 397 24.29 -13.34 -2.33
C ARG A 397 23.04 -12.86 -3.02
N THR A 398 22.79 -13.44 -4.19
CA THR A 398 21.48 -13.35 -4.85
C THR A 398 20.60 -14.49 -4.35
N VAL A 399 19.40 -14.18 -3.90
CA VAL A 399 18.43 -15.13 -3.34
C VAL A 399 17.20 -15.16 -4.24
N ASN A 400 16.72 -16.35 -4.56
CA ASN A 400 15.40 -16.56 -5.15
C ASN A 400 14.43 -16.93 -4.03
N ILE A 401 13.37 -16.13 -3.89
CA ILE A 401 12.27 -16.35 -2.97
C ILE A 401 11.14 -16.95 -3.81
N GLU A 402 10.95 -18.26 -3.69
CA GLU A 402 10.01 -19.02 -4.51
C GLU A 402 8.56 -18.72 -4.10
N TYR A 403 7.68 -18.57 -5.10
CA TYR A 403 6.25 -18.37 -4.92
C TYR A 403 5.48 -19.61 -5.37
N ALA A 404 4.54 -20.05 -4.54
CA ALA A 404 3.73 -21.24 -4.82
C ALA A 404 2.64 -20.91 -5.85
N LEU A 405 2.68 -21.45 -7.06
CA LEU A 405 1.71 -21.10 -8.12
C LEU A 405 0.28 -21.65 -7.92
N THR A 406 0.05 -22.47 -6.89
CA THR A 406 -1.21 -23.17 -6.60
C THR A 406 -2.08 -22.49 -5.55
#